data_AF-A0A928H366-F1
#
_entry.id   AF-A0A928H366-F1
#
_cell.length_a   1.000
_cell.length_b   1.000
_cell.length_c   1.000
_cell.angle_alpha   90.00
_cell.angle_beta   90.00
_cell.angle_gamma   90.00
#
_symmetry.space_group_name_H-M   'P 1'
#
loop_
_entity.id
_entity.type
_entity.pdbx_description
1 polymer ?
#
loop_
_entity_poly.entity_id
_entity_poly.type
_entity_poly.pdbx_seq_one_letter_code
_entity_poly.pdbx_strand_id
1 'polypeptide(L)'
;MGDRKMKPHICFIAGTKGGVGKSFAACQMVAAAEDLGLSAAAFDSDTENSTLKNLLPGKTEFLDDANDDYPLDKVISAAFQEPAPDLMVVDMKAGTSRSSMEWFAAVPWSDLLAKADICILCSVTV
;
A
#
# COMPACT_ATOMS: atom_id res chain seq x y z
N MET A 1 -12.50 -28.53 -10.05
CA MET A 1 -12.50 -27.31 -9.23
C MET A 1 -11.44 -26.42 -9.84
N GLY A 2 -11.82 -25.38 -10.60
CA GLY A 2 -10.82 -24.54 -11.29
C GLY A 2 -10.02 -23.74 -10.27
N ASP A 3 -8.71 -23.66 -10.46
CA ASP A 3 -7.81 -22.78 -9.71
C ASP A 3 -8.30 -21.34 -9.91
N ARG A 4 -9.05 -20.82 -8.93
CA ARG A 4 -9.45 -19.42 -8.94
C ARG A 4 -8.23 -18.65 -8.46
N LYS A 5 -7.42 -18.16 -9.41
CA LYS A 5 -6.29 -17.27 -9.13
C LYS A 5 -6.79 -16.16 -8.21
N MET A 6 -6.23 -16.06 -6.99
CA MET A 6 -6.62 -15.00 -6.06
C MET A 6 -6.37 -13.65 -6.72
N LYS A 7 -7.29 -12.72 -6.48
CA LYS A 7 -7.05 -11.33 -6.83
C LYS A 7 -6.00 -10.77 -5.85
N PRO A 8 -5.06 -9.95 -6.32
CA PRO A 8 -4.20 -9.18 -5.42
C PRO A 8 -5.02 -8.35 -4.43
N HIS A 9 -4.53 -8.22 -3.21
CA HIS A 9 -5.08 -7.33 -2.20
C HIS A 9 -4.23 -6.07 -2.07
N ILE A 10 -4.85 -4.90 -2.12
CA ILE A 10 -4.19 -3.61 -1.88
C ILE A 10 -4.73 -3.04 -0.56
N CYS A 11 -3.85 -2.82 0.42
CA CYS A 11 -4.21 -2.24 1.71
C CYS A 11 -3.56 -0.87 1.89
N PHE A 12 -4.36 0.18 1.90
CA PHE A 12 -3.91 1.53 2.25
C PHE A 12 -4.02 1.73 3.75
N ILE A 13 -2.90 1.97 4.44
CA ILE A 13 -2.87 2.25 5.87
C ILE A 13 -2.77 3.76 6.05
N ALA A 14 -3.90 4.38 6.37
CA ALA A 14 -4.05 5.83 6.52
C ALA A 14 -4.21 6.21 7.99
N GLY A 15 -3.75 7.41 8.35
CA GLY A 15 -3.94 7.93 9.70
C GLY A 15 -3.71 9.43 9.79
N THR A 16 -4.37 10.05 10.76
CA THR A 16 -4.42 11.52 10.90
C THR A 16 -3.20 12.11 11.61
N LYS A 17 -2.40 11.27 12.29
CA LYS A 17 -1.22 11.70 13.06
C LYS A 17 -0.03 10.77 12.83
N GLY A 18 1.18 11.30 13.05
CA GLY A 18 2.39 10.51 13.20
C GLY A 18 2.36 9.70 14.51
N GLY A 19 3.01 8.54 14.56
CA GLY A 19 3.11 7.73 15.78
C GLY A 19 1.88 6.88 16.14
N VAL A 20 0.85 6.83 15.29
CA VAL A 20 -0.38 6.03 15.52
C VAL A 20 -0.25 4.54 15.18
N GLY A 21 0.95 4.09 14.80
CA GLY A 21 1.22 2.68 14.52
C GLY A 21 0.98 2.22 13.08
N LYS A 22 0.89 3.13 12.09
CA LYS A 22 0.67 2.76 10.66
C LYS A 22 1.75 1.82 10.13
N SER A 23 3.02 2.24 10.21
CA SER A 23 4.16 1.43 9.77
C SER A 23 4.26 0.11 10.52
N PHE A 24 3.89 0.09 11.80
CA PHE A 24 3.82 -1.15 12.58
C PHE A 24 2.77 -2.11 12.00
N ALA A 25 1.54 -1.63 11.78
CA ALA A 25 0.49 -2.43 11.16
C ALA A 25 0.91 -2.92 9.76
N ALA A 26 1.58 -2.08 8.98
CA ALA A 26 2.08 -2.43 7.66
C ALA A 26 3.07 -3.61 7.73
N CYS A 27 4.05 -3.54 8.62
CA CYS A 27 5.00 -4.62 8.83
C CYS A 27 4.33 -5.91 9.30
N GLN A 28 3.35 -5.84 10.22
CA GLN A 28 2.63 -7.03 10.67
C GLN A 28 1.83 -7.68 9.54
N MET A 29 1.21 -6.88 8.65
CA MET A 29 0.48 -7.41 7.49
C MET A 29 1.41 -8.13 6.51
N VAL A 30 2.56 -7.55 6.20
CA VAL A 30 3.56 -8.18 5.33
C VAL A 30 4.07 -9.48 5.94
N ALA A 31 4.46 -9.47 7.23
CA ALA A 31 4.93 -10.67 7.91
C ALA A 31 3.86 -11.77 7.96
N ALA A 32 2.61 -11.43 8.26
CA ALA A 32 1.51 -12.39 8.29
C ALA A 32 1.22 -13.00 6.91
N ALA A 33 1.34 -12.22 5.82
CA ALA A 33 1.18 -12.74 4.46
C ALA A 33 2.31 -13.74 4.12
N GLU A 34 3.54 -13.43 4.50
CA GLU A 34 4.69 -14.30 4.28
C GLU A 34 4.60 -15.60 5.09
N ASP A 35 4.14 -15.53 6.34
CA ASP A 35 3.88 -16.71 7.17
C ASP A 35 2.82 -17.63 6.55
N LEU A 36 1.91 -17.07 5.73
CA LEU A 36 0.90 -17.81 4.96
C LEU A 36 1.41 -18.27 3.59
N GLY A 37 2.67 -17.99 3.23
CA GLY A 37 3.27 -18.32 1.95
C GLY A 37 2.81 -17.44 0.78
N LEU A 38 2.25 -16.26 1.08
CA LEU A 38 1.79 -15.29 0.09
C LEU A 38 2.92 -14.30 -0.26
N SER A 39 2.96 -13.87 -1.52
CA SER A 39 3.88 -12.81 -1.97
C SER A 39 3.38 -11.44 -1.52
N ALA A 40 4.27 -10.65 -0.91
CA ALA A 40 3.94 -9.33 -0.38
C ALA A 40 4.88 -8.24 -0.89
N ALA A 41 4.33 -7.06 -1.18
CA ALA A 41 5.07 -5.84 -1.52
C ALA A 41 4.65 -4.70 -0.58
N ALA A 42 5.61 -3.89 -0.17
CA ALA A 42 5.38 -2.74 0.70
C ALA A 42 5.73 -1.44 -0.02
N PHE A 43 4.91 -0.42 0.15
CA PHE A 43 5.10 0.91 -0.42
C PHE A 43 5.07 1.95 0.70
N ASP A 44 6.07 2.82 0.75
CA ASP A 44 6.25 3.83 1.79
C ASP A 44 6.18 5.23 1.18
N SER A 45 5.21 6.04 1.60
CA SER A 45 5.07 7.44 1.20
C SER A 45 5.65 8.44 2.21
N ASP A 46 6.15 7.97 3.35
CA ASP A 46 6.73 8.83 4.38
C ASP A 46 8.25 9.01 4.19
N THR A 47 8.62 10.07 3.46
CA THR A 47 10.03 10.42 3.17
C THR A 47 10.81 10.79 4.42
N GLU A 48 10.15 11.24 5.48
CA GLU A 48 10.82 11.86 6.62
C GLU A 48 11.47 10.82 7.54
N ASN A 49 10.81 9.68 7.73
CA ASN A 49 11.25 8.69 8.71
C ASN A 49 11.75 7.38 8.09
N SER A 50 11.42 7.08 6.82
CA SER A 50 11.81 5.84 6.12
C SER A 50 11.63 4.58 6.99
N THR A 51 10.61 4.59 7.85
CA THR A 51 10.48 3.61 8.94
C THR A 51 10.21 2.23 8.36
N LEU A 52 9.39 2.15 7.31
CA LEU A 52 9.04 0.90 6.67
C LEU A 52 10.25 0.27 5.97
N LYS A 53 11.07 1.09 5.29
CA LYS A 53 12.31 0.64 4.64
C LYS A 53 13.30 0.02 5.63
N ASN A 54 13.43 0.59 6.83
CA ASN A 54 14.30 0.06 7.88
C ASN A 54 13.79 -1.26 8.44
N LEU A 55 12.46 -1.44 8.50
CA LEU A 55 11.83 -2.63 9.05
C LEU A 55 11.69 -3.77 8.01
N LEU A 56 11.59 -3.44 6.72
CA LEU A 56 11.42 -4.37 5.60
C LEU A 56 12.44 -4.09 4.47
N PRO A 57 13.74 -4.32 4.73
CA PRO A 57 14.79 -4.05 3.75
C PRO A 57 14.64 -4.92 2.50
N GLY A 58 14.71 -4.29 1.32
CA GLY A 58 14.62 -4.97 0.02
C GLY A 58 13.20 -5.34 -0.43
N LYS A 59 12.17 -5.08 0.40
CA LYS A 59 10.74 -5.34 0.08
C LYS A 59 9.88 -4.07 0.04
N THR A 60 10.49 -2.93 0.34
CA THR A 60 9.83 -1.63 0.39
C THR A 60 10.25 -0.78 -0.79
N GLU A 61 9.27 -0.35 -1.59
CA GLU A 61 9.46 0.69 -2.60
C GLU A 61 9.03 2.05 -2.05
N PHE A 62 9.80 3.09 -2.38
CA PHE A 62 9.53 4.43 -1.93
C PHE A 62 8.64 5.19 -2.93
N LEU A 63 7.58 5.80 -2.41
CA LEU A 63 6.64 6.64 -3.13
C LEU A 63 7.08 8.10 -2.94
N ASP A 64 7.78 8.63 -3.94
CA ASP A 64 8.35 9.98 -3.88
C ASP A 64 7.32 11.04 -4.29
N ASP A 65 6.51 11.46 -3.31
CA ASP A 65 5.54 12.55 -3.46
C ASP A 65 6.17 13.91 -3.83
N ALA A 66 7.50 14.08 -3.72
CA ALA A 66 8.17 15.35 -4.01
C ALA A 66 8.57 15.50 -5.48
N ASN A 67 8.80 14.39 -6.18
CA ASN A 67 9.30 14.38 -7.56
C ASN A 67 8.40 13.61 -8.54
N ASP A 68 7.40 12.89 -8.04
CA ASP A 68 6.45 12.13 -8.84
C ASP A 68 5.07 12.79 -8.77
N ASP A 69 4.46 13.06 -9.93
CA ASP A 69 3.12 13.67 -9.99
C ASP A 69 2.04 12.68 -9.52
N TYR A 70 2.27 11.37 -9.67
CA TYR A 70 1.31 10.31 -9.32
C TYR A 70 2.01 9.08 -8.70
N PRO A 71 2.61 9.22 -7.51
CA PRO A 71 3.46 8.17 -6.91
C PRO A 71 2.70 6.87 -6.64
N LEU A 72 1.41 6.94 -6.34
CA LEU A 72 0.56 5.76 -6.11
C LEU A 72 0.27 4.94 -7.39
N ASP A 73 0.59 5.45 -8.59
CA ASP A 73 0.48 4.70 -9.84
C ASP A 73 1.43 3.51 -9.87
N LYS A 74 2.51 3.54 -9.08
CA LYS A 74 3.40 2.39 -8.90
C LYS A 74 2.70 1.21 -8.23
N VAL A 75 1.82 1.48 -7.26
CA VAL A 75 1.00 0.47 -6.59
C VAL A 75 0.02 -0.15 -7.58
N ILE A 76 -0.65 0.69 -8.38
CA ILE A 76 -1.55 0.23 -9.44
C ILE A 76 -0.76 -0.61 -10.45
N SER A 77 0.39 -0.13 -10.91
CA SER A 77 1.23 -0.84 -11.87
C SER A 77 1.62 -2.22 -11.36
N ALA A 78 2.01 -2.34 -10.09
CA ALA A 78 2.33 -3.63 -9.45
C ALA A 78 1.13 -4.59 -9.44
N ALA A 79 -0.09 -4.08 -9.20
CA ALA A 79 -1.31 -4.89 -9.22
C ALA A 79 -1.65 -5.47 -10.62
N PHE A 80 -1.15 -4.84 -11.68
CA PHE A 80 -1.36 -5.26 -13.07
C PHE A 80 -0.17 -6.05 -13.65
N GLN A 81 0.93 -6.23 -12.91
CA GLN A 81 2.05 -7.08 -13.34
C GLN A 81 1.69 -8.58 -13.31
N GLU A 82 2.43 -9.40 -14.03
CA GLU A 82 2.30 -10.86 -14.00
C GLU A 82 3.66 -11.53 -13.70
N PRO A 83 3.84 -12.21 -12.54
CA PRO A 83 2.87 -12.32 -11.44
C PRO A 83 2.77 -11.03 -10.61
N ALA A 84 1.54 -10.63 -10.27
CA ALA A 84 1.30 -9.58 -9.28
C ALA A 84 1.53 -10.13 -7.86
N PRO A 85 1.98 -9.29 -6.91
CA PRO A 85 2.00 -9.67 -5.49
C PRO A 85 0.60 -10.01 -4.98
N ASP A 86 0.48 -10.99 -4.09
CA ASP A 86 -0.80 -11.36 -3.48
C ASP A 86 -1.28 -10.27 -2.50
N LEU A 87 -0.34 -9.60 -1.81
CA LEU A 87 -0.61 -8.48 -0.92
C LEU A 87 0.29 -7.29 -1.24
N MET A 88 -0.31 -6.11 -1.39
CA MET A 88 0.38 -4.83 -1.49
C MET A 88 -0.06 -3.95 -0.31
N VAL A 89 0.89 -3.53 0.51
CA VAL A 89 0.64 -2.67 1.66
C VAL A 89 1.21 -1.29 1.39
N VAL A 90 0.38 -0.26 1.54
CA VAL A 90 0.77 1.14 1.32
C VAL A 90 0.72 1.88 2.65
N ASP A 91 1.89 2.24 3.19
CA ASP A 91 2.00 3.09 4.38
C ASP A 91 1.88 4.55 3.96
N MET A 92 0.72 5.15 4.24
CA MET A 92 0.39 6.51 3.85
C MET A 92 0.98 7.51 4.85
N LYS A 93 1.55 8.62 4.36
CA LYS A 93 2.00 9.73 5.20
C LYS A 93 0.88 10.25 6.11
N ALA A 94 1.26 10.68 7.32
CA ALA A 94 0.32 11.22 8.29
C ALA A 94 -0.33 12.51 7.79
N GLY A 95 -1.65 12.59 7.93
CA GLY A 95 -2.43 13.70 7.36
C GLY A 95 -2.47 13.53 5.84
N THR A 96 -3.51 12.83 5.37
CA THR A 96 -3.74 12.58 3.94
C THR A 96 -3.66 13.91 3.19
N SER A 97 -2.60 14.08 2.41
CA SER A 97 -2.34 15.33 1.71
C SER A 97 -3.44 15.56 0.67
N ARG A 98 -3.62 16.82 0.28
CA ARG A 98 -4.54 17.17 -0.81
C ARG A 98 -4.22 16.39 -2.09
N SER A 99 -2.94 16.13 -2.36
CA SER A 99 -2.48 15.33 -3.51
C SER A 99 -2.94 13.87 -3.43
N SER A 100 -2.90 13.22 -2.26
CA SER A 100 -3.47 11.88 -2.11
C SER A 100 -4.97 11.87 -2.40
N MET A 101 -5.74 12.86 -1.92
CA MET A 101 -7.18 12.93 -2.20
C MET A 101 -7.48 13.19 -3.68
N GLU A 102 -6.72 14.06 -4.32
CA GLU A 102 -6.82 14.33 -5.76
C GLU A 102 -6.47 13.07 -6.58
N TRP A 103 -5.47 12.30 -6.16
CA TRP A 103 -5.17 10.99 -6.73
C TRP A 103 -6.35 10.02 -6.57
N PHE A 104 -6.87 9.85 -5.36
CA PHE A 104 -8.02 8.97 -5.10
C PHE A 104 -9.23 9.35 -5.98
N ALA A 105 -9.41 10.64 -6.31
CA ALA A 105 -10.46 11.10 -7.20
C ALA A 105 -10.18 10.81 -8.70
N ALA A 106 -8.92 10.73 -9.10
CA ALA A 106 -8.49 10.49 -10.48
C ALA A 106 -8.43 9.00 -10.86
N VAL A 107 -8.33 8.10 -9.88
CA VAL A 107 -8.20 6.66 -10.13
C VAL A 107 -9.46 6.07 -10.79
N PRO A 108 -9.31 5.28 -11.87
CA PRO A 108 -10.42 4.53 -12.47
C PRO A 108 -10.77 3.30 -11.60
N TRP A 109 -11.50 3.52 -10.50
CA TRP A 109 -11.81 2.48 -9.51
C TRP A 109 -12.53 1.26 -10.08
N SER A 110 -13.33 1.40 -11.13
CA SER A 110 -14.00 0.28 -11.78
C SER A 110 -13.00 -0.77 -12.27
N ASP A 111 -11.93 -0.31 -12.90
CA ASP A 111 -10.93 -1.17 -13.54
C ASP A 111 -10.03 -1.79 -12.48
N LEU A 112 -9.68 -1.00 -11.45
CA LEU A 112 -8.89 -1.48 -10.34
C LEU A 112 -9.63 -2.54 -9.52
N LEU A 113 -10.92 -2.32 -9.17
CA LEU A 113 -11.74 -3.29 -8.43
C LEU A 113 -12.04 -4.57 -9.23
N ALA A 114 -12.03 -4.49 -10.56
CA ALA A 114 -12.11 -5.68 -11.41
C ALA A 114 -10.86 -6.58 -11.25
N LYS A 115 -9.69 -5.99 -10.94
CA LYS A 115 -8.40 -6.69 -10.85
C LYS A 115 -7.94 -7.02 -9.45
N ALA A 116 -8.13 -6.12 -8.49
CA ALA A 116 -7.64 -6.25 -7.12
C ALA A 116 -8.78 -5.99 -6.12
N ASP A 117 -8.65 -6.59 -4.95
CA ASP A 117 -9.48 -6.26 -3.80
C ASP A 117 -8.81 -5.15 -2.99
N ILE A 118 -9.57 -4.16 -2.55
CA ILE A 118 -9.02 -2.94 -1.94
C ILE A 118 -9.53 -2.81 -0.50
N CYS A 119 -8.59 -2.55 0.42
CA CYS A 119 -8.84 -2.27 1.82
C CYS A 119 -8.22 -0.90 2.18
N ILE A 120 -8.93 -0.10 2.97
CA ILE A 120 -8.41 1.13 3.56
C ILE A 120 -8.52 1.01 5.07
N LEU A 121 -7.37 0.93 5.74
CA LEU A 121 -7.28 0.85 7.19
C LEU A 121 -6.98 2.25 7.75
N CYS A 122 -8.00 2.88 8.32
CA CYS A 122 -7.89 4.19 8.95
C CYS A 122 -7.60 4.06 10.44
N SER A 123 -6.36 4.31 10.86
CA SER A 123 -6.04 4.42 12.28
C SER A 123 -6.41 5.82 12.79
N VAL A 124 -7.40 5.89 13.67
CA VAL A 124 -7.75 7.10 14.43
C VAL A 124 -7.33 6.92 15.88
N THR A 125 -6.52 7.84 16.39
CA THR A 125 -6.29 7.99 17.84
C THR A 125 -7.16 9.15 18.32
N VAL A 126 -8.13 8.81 19.17
CA VAL A 126 -8.93 9.79 19.94
C VAL A 126 -8.07 10.49 20.98
#